data_AF-A0A6F8PM28-F1
#
_entry.id   AF-A0A6F8PM28-F1
#
_cell.length_a   1.000
_cell.length_b   1.000
_cell.length_c   1.000
_cell.angle_alpha   90.00
_cell.angle_beta   90.00
_cell.angle_gamma   90.00
#
_symmetry.space_group_name_H-M   'P 1'
#
loop_
_entity.id
_entity.type
_entity.pdbx_description
1 polymer ?
#
loop_
_entity_poly.entity_id
_entity_poly.type
_entity_poly.pdbx_seq_one_letter_code
_entity_poly.pdbx_strand_id
1 'polypeptide(L)'
;MKTSAKPLEITKGEIKTLVWLQANQLNPHHDIFSKVDDADGVLFIWDETLFEQGFFSRQRLYFIWQCLQDFKEQELLVIKGETHEVLMTLYKQNPDLKIVTPENPSFNYDRWNFVHKLKQNQLVIYDGKMPFGFFKFWKEAEQQLFGQTKITGFAHKSVVME
;
A
#
# COMPACT_ATOMS: atom_id res chain seq x y z
N MET A 1 13.68 22.19 18.64
CA MET A 1 14.76 21.21 18.36
C MET A 1 15.18 21.40 16.92
N LYS A 2 16.47 21.65 16.65
CA LYS A 2 16.99 21.74 15.29
C LYS A 2 17.25 20.32 14.78
N THR A 3 16.38 19.79 13.95
CA THR A 3 16.61 18.51 13.26
C THR A 3 17.59 18.79 12.12
N SER A 4 18.86 18.49 12.33
CA SER A 4 19.84 18.43 11.26
C SER A 4 19.48 17.23 10.39
N ALA A 5 18.83 17.47 9.24
CA ALA A 5 18.65 16.46 8.23
C ALA A 5 20.02 16.16 7.64
N LYS A 6 20.63 15.05 8.09
CA LYS A 6 21.79 14.46 7.43
C LYS A 6 21.37 14.17 5.97
N PRO A 7 22.17 14.50 4.95
CA PRO A 7 21.87 14.12 3.58
C PRO A 7 21.61 12.61 3.53
N LEU A 8 20.61 12.19 2.75
CA LEU A 8 20.36 10.79 2.43
C LEU A 8 21.59 10.23 1.71
N GLU A 9 22.56 9.77 2.48
CA GLU A 9 23.70 8.99 1.98
C GLU A 9 23.19 7.56 1.75
N ILE A 10 22.43 7.38 0.67
CA ILE A 10 22.30 6.06 0.08
C ILE A 10 23.70 5.74 -0.45
N THR A 11 24.44 4.91 0.27
CA THR A 11 25.76 4.45 -0.16
C THR A 11 25.60 3.86 -1.55
N LYS A 12 26.29 4.49 -2.50
CA LYS A 12 26.07 4.44 -3.95
C LYS A 12 26.37 3.07 -4.61
N GLY A 13 26.25 1.95 -3.88
CA GLY A 13 26.69 0.64 -4.34
C GLY A 13 25.87 -0.58 -3.89
N GLU A 14 25.02 -0.49 -2.86
CA GLU A 14 24.35 -1.70 -2.33
C GLU A 14 22.84 -1.77 -2.63
N ILE A 15 22.12 -0.65 -2.61
CA ILE A 15 20.66 -0.66 -2.84
C ILE A 15 20.36 -0.40 -4.33
N LYS A 16 19.77 -1.39 -5.00
CA LYS A 16 19.34 -1.35 -6.39
C LYS A 16 17.82 -1.37 -6.53
N THR A 17 17.11 -2.01 -5.60
CA THR A 17 15.65 -2.14 -5.63
C THR A 17 15.04 -1.80 -4.29
N LEU A 18 14.12 -0.83 -4.28
CA LEU A 18 13.33 -0.47 -3.11
C LEU A 18 11.86 -0.81 -3.32
N VAL A 19 11.26 -1.45 -2.32
CA VAL A 19 9.81 -1.64 -2.25
C VAL A 19 9.20 -0.46 -1.51
N TRP A 20 8.57 0.46 -2.23
CA TRP A 20 7.86 1.58 -1.65
C TRP A 20 6.46 1.17 -1.19
N LEU A 21 6.24 1.19 0.13
CA LEU A 21 4.93 0.92 0.75
C LEU A 21 4.30 2.22 1.25
N GLN A 22 3.00 2.40 0.97
CA GLN A 22 2.22 3.48 1.55
C GLN A 22 1.67 3.09 2.92
N ALA A 23 1.20 4.06 3.70
CA ALA A 23 0.73 3.87 5.07
C ALA A 23 -0.38 2.80 5.23
N ASN A 24 -1.23 2.62 4.21
CA ASN A 24 -2.28 1.60 4.21
C ASN A 24 -1.80 0.20 3.77
N GLN A 25 -0.56 0.09 3.29
CA GLN A 25 0.07 -1.15 2.81
C GLN A 25 1.25 -1.58 3.70
N LEU A 26 1.43 -0.95 4.87
CA LEU A 26 2.48 -1.29 5.83
C LEU A 26 2.21 -2.65 6.48
N ASN A 27 2.76 -3.70 5.88
CA ASN A 27 2.76 -5.06 6.40
C ASN A 27 4.09 -5.74 6.01
N PRO A 28 4.90 -6.22 6.97
CA PRO A 28 6.15 -6.94 6.66
C PRO A 28 5.95 -8.21 5.83
N HIS A 29 4.76 -8.83 5.91
CA HIS A 29 4.38 -10.04 5.17
C HIS A 29 3.54 -9.72 3.94
N HIS A 30 3.65 -8.50 3.40
CA HIS A 30 2.89 -8.08 2.25
C HIS A 30 3.24 -8.90 1.00
N ASP A 31 2.22 -9.30 0.21
CA ASP A 31 2.37 -10.17 -0.97
C ASP A 31 3.26 -9.56 -2.08
N ILE A 32 3.62 -8.28 -2.00
CA ILE A 32 4.60 -7.72 -2.94
C ILE A 32 5.98 -8.37 -2.81
N PHE A 33 6.36 -8.81 -1.61
CA PHE A 33 7.68 -9.39 -1.37
C PHE A 33 7.81 -10.77 -2.03
N SER A 34 6.71 -11.44 -2.37
CA SER A 34 6.72 -12.68 -3.17
C SER A 34 6.87 -12.41 -4.68
N LYS A 35 6.68 -11.16 -5.12
CA LYS A 35 6.69 -10.74 -6.54
C LYS A 35 7.93 -9.93 -6.93
N VAL A 36 8.75 -9.55 -5.95
CA VAL A 36 9.97 -8.79 -6.14
C VAL A 36 11.12 -9.60 -5.57
N ASP A 37 11.73 -10.41 -6.44
CA ASP A 37 12.80 -11.35 -6.05
C ASP A 37 14.09 -10.65 -5.58
N ASP A 38 14.28 -9.40 -5.98
CA ASP A 38 15.51 -8.61 -5.86
C ASP A 38 15.37 -7.39 -4.96
N ALA A 39 14.44 -7.39 -3.99
CA ALA A 39 14.23 -6.26 -3.09
C ALA A 39 15.38 -6.12 -2.07
N ASP A 40 16.12 -5.01 -2.13
CA ASP A 40 17.20 -4.71 -1.17
C ASP A 40 16.67 -4.02 0.09
N GLY A 41 15.47 -3.42 0.04
CA GLY A 41 14.87 -2.76 1.19
C GLY A 41 13.46 -2.25 0.96
N VAL A 42 12.88 -1.73 2.04
CA VAL A 42 11.54 -1.12 2.08
C VAL A 42 11.70 0.39 2.19
N LEU A 43 11.05 1.14 1.30
CA LEU A 43 10.95 2.58 1.38
C LEU A 43 9.60 2.97 2.00
N PHE A 44 9.64 3.77 3.06
CA PHE A 44 8.47 4.47 3.58
C PHE A 44 8.73 5.98 3.56
N ILE A 45 7.82 6.73 2.96
CA ILE A 45 7.91 8.20 2.92
C ILE A 45 6.94 8.77 3.96
N TRP A 46 7.48 9.47 4.95
CA TRP A 46 6.74 10.19 5.96
C TRP A 46 6.36 11.57 5.43
N ASP A 47 5.24 11.62 4.71
CA ASP A 47 4.69 12.82 4.08
C ASP A 47 3.58 13.44 4.94
N GLU A 48 3.94 14.48 5.70
CA GLU A 48 3.00 15.19 6.58
C GLU A 48 1.89 15.89 5.78
N THR A 49 2.17 16.38 4.58
CA THR A 49 1.17 17.01 3.71
C THR A 49 0.13 16.00 3.24
N LEU A 50 0.57 14.80 2.85
CA LEU A 50 -0.33 13.69 2.50
C LEU A 50 -1.20 13.28 3.70
N PHE A 51 -0.61 13.19 4.89
CA PHE A 51 -1.35 12.82 6.10
C PHE A 51 -2.40 13.85 6.49
N GLU A 52 -2.09 15.15 6.36
CA GLU A 52 -3.03 16.24 6.59
C GLU A 52 -4.19 16.22 5.58
N GLN A 53 -3.89 16.08 4.29
CA GLN A 53 -4.90 15.99 3.22
C GLN A 53 -5.80 14.76 3.36
N GLY A 54 -5.24 13.64 3.83
CA GLY A 54 -5.96 12.41 4.12
C GLY A 54 -6.69 12.38 5.47
N PHE A 55 -6.64 13.48 6.24
CA PHE A 55 -7.23 13.62 7.58
C PHE A 55 -6.77 12.53 8.57
N PHE A 56 -5.48 12.21 8.58
CA PHE A 56 -4.94 11.19 9.48
C PHE A 56 -4.95 11.70 10.92
N SER A 57 -5.64 10.98 11.80
CA SER A 57 -5.65 11.30 13.22
C SER A 57 -4.29 10.99 13.87
N ARG A 58 -4.02 11.60 15.03
CA ARG A 58 -2.82 11.28 15.83
C ARG A 58 -2.72 9.79 16.18
N GLN A 59 -3.85 9.14 16.45
CA GLN A 59 -3.90 7.71 16.72
C GLN A 59 -3.46 6.90 15.49
N ARG A 60 -3.88 7.30 14.29
CA ARG A 60 -3.48 6.66 13.04
C ARG A 60 -1.98 6.85 12.75
N LEU A 61 -1.44 8.05 13.01
CA LEU A 61 0.00 8.31 12.87
C LEU A 61 0.82 7.47 13.85
N TYR A 62 0.37 7.33 15.09
CA TYR A 62 1.01 6.45 16.07
C TYR A 62 0.97 4.99 15.63
N PHE A 63 -0.18 4.53 15.13
CA PHE A 63 -0.32 3.18 14.58
C PHE A 63 0.63 2.92 13.41
N ILE A 64 0.75 3.87 12.46
CA ILE A 64 1.72 3.80 11.36
C ILE A 64 3.15 3.64 11.90
N TRP A 65 3.52 4.44 12.90
CA TRP A 65 4.84 4.33 13.52
C TRP A 65 5.08 2.96 14.16
N GLN A 66 4.06 2.38 14.82
CA GLN A 66 4.13 1.02 15.34
C GLN A 66 4.31 -0.02 14.22
N CYS A 67 3.54 0.08 13.14
CA CYS A 67 3.70 -0.82 11.99
C CYS A 67 5.10 -0.76 11.39
N LEU A 68 5.74 0.41 11.34
CA LEU A 68 7.13 0.52 10.90
C LEU A 68 8.10 -0.24 11.81
N GLN A 69 7.81 -0.35 13.11
CA GLN A 69 8.64 -1.14 14.03
C GLN A 69 8.54 -2.65 13.80
N ASP A 70 7.54 -3.13 13.03
CA ASP A 70 7.38 -4.56 12.73
C ASP A 70 8.32 -5.03 11.60
N PHE A 71 8.93 -4.10 10.85
CA PHE A 71 9.86 -4.39 9.74
C PHE A 71 11.29 -4.75 10.20
N LYS A 72 11.45 -5.36 11.38
CA LYS A 72 12.77 -5.59 12.02
C LYS A 72 13.72 -6.47 11.21
N GLU A 73 13.17 -7.30 10.35
CA GLU A 73 13.91 -8.27 9.53
C GLU A 73 14.20 -7.73 8.11
N GLN A 74 13.76 -6.51 7.80
CA GLN A 74 13.90 -5.87 6.49
C GLN A 74 14.65 -4.55 6.64
N GLU A 75 15.45 -4.20 5.63
CA GLU A 75 16.12 -2.89 5.60
C GLU A 75 15.05 -1.81 5.35
N LEU A 76 14.62 -1.12 6.41
CA LEU A 76 13.58 -0.10 6.34
C LEU A 76 14.19 1.30 6.24
N LEU A 77 14.00 1.95 5.08
CA LEU A 77 14.35 3.34 4.83
C LEU A 77 13.13 4.24 5.05
N VAL A 78 13.15 5.01 6.13
CA VAL A 78 12.13 6.03 6.43
C VAL A 78 12.63 7.42 6.05
N ILE A 79 12.00 8.05 5.06
CA ILE A 79 12.36 9.40 4.61
C ILE A 79 11.23 10.36 4.95
N LYS A 80 11.54 11.40 5.74
CA LYS A 80 10.58 12.49 5.98
C LYS A 80 10.65 13.51 4.83
N GLY A 81 9.52 13.79 4.21
CA GLY A 81 9.42 14.75 3.12
C GLY A 81 8.14 14.57 2.30
N GLU A 82 7.87 15.53 1.43
CA GLU A 82 6.78 15.40 0.46
C GLU A 82 7.13 14.29 -0.55
N THR A 83 6.14 13.45 -0.86
CA THR A 83 6.30 12.22 -1.63
C THR A 83 6.94 12.46 -3.00
N HIS A 84 6.47 13.47 -3.73
CA HIS A 84 7.00 13.81 -5.04
C HIS A 84 8.47 14.25 -4.95
N GLU A 85 8.82 15.17 -4.06
CA GLU A 85 10.19 15.67 -3.89
C GLU A 85 11.16 14.55 -3.48
N VAL A 86 10.74 13.64 -2.60
CA VAL A 86 11.57 12.50 -2.17
C VAL A 86 11.82 11.56 -3.33
N LEU A 87 10.78 11.13 -4.04
CA LEU A 87 10.92 10.20 -5.18
C LEU A 87 11.75 10.82 -6.31
N MET A 88 11.54 12.10 -6.63
CA MET A 88 12.32 12.81 -7.64
C MET A 88 13.80 12.95 -7.23
N THR A 89 14.07 13.17 -5.94
CA THR A 89 15.43 13.24 -5.41
C THR A 89 16.14 11.91 -5.54
N LEU A 90 15.49 10.82 -5.12
CA LEU A 90 16.01 9.46 -5.24
C LEU A 90 16.36 9.12 -6.70
N TYR A 91 15.44 9.41 -7.62
CA TYR A 91 15.66 9.16 -9.04
C TYR A 91 16.80 10.02 -9.63
N LYS A 92 16.90 11.31 -9.28
CA LYS A 92 17.98 12.18 -9.75
C LYS A 92 19.36 11.75 -9.22
N GLN A 93 19.42 11.26 -7.98
CA GLN A 93 20.66 10.81 -7.35
C GLN A 93 21.12 9.45 -7.88
N ASN A 94 20.16 8.55 -8.15
CA ASN A 94 20.42 7.22 -8.67
C ASN A 94 19.33 6.81 -9.69
N PRO A 95 19.50 7.14 -10.98
CA PRO A 95 18.55 6.79 -12.03
C PRO A 95 18.37 5.28 -12.23
N ASP A 96 19.35 4.48 -11.82
CA ASP A 96 19.33 3.01 -11.91
C ASP A 96 18.57 2.36 -10.73
N LEU A 97 18.14 3.16 -9.74
CA LEU A 97 17.36 2.68 -8.60
C LEU A 97 15.95 2.29 -9.06
N LYS A 98 15.63 1.00 -8.93
CA LYS A 98 14.31 0.45 -9.20
C LYS A 98 13.41 0.66 -7.99
N ILE A 99 12.38 1.50 -8.14
CA ILE A 99 11.36 1.67 -7.10
C ILE A 99 10.12 0.87 -7.51
N VAL A 100 9.76 -0.13 -6.71
CA VAL A 100 8.60 -0.99 -6.94
C VAL A 100 7.54 -0.71 -5.87
N THR A 101 6.27 -0.66 -6.23
CA THR A 101 5.19 -0.35 -5.28
C THR A 101 3.92 -1.12 -5.60
N PRO A 102 3.09 -1.49 -4.61
CA PRO A 102 1.75 -1.97 -4.91
C PRO A 102 0.93 -0.88 -5.57
N GLU A 103 0.15 -1.24 -6.58
CA GLU A 103 -0.78 -0.31 -7.23
C GLU A 103 -1.87 0.13 -6.24
N ASN A 104 -1.90 1.43 -5.95
CA ASN A 104 -2.91 2.05 -5.09
C ASN A 104 -3.74 3.06 -5.91
N PRO A 105 -5.07 2.88 -6.04
CA PRO A 105 -5.92 3.76 -6.85
C PRO A 105 -6.00 5.20 -6.33
N SER A 106 -5.58 5.47 -5.08
CA SER A 106 -5.54 6.82 -4.52
C SER A 106 -4.33 7.65 -4.98
N PHE A 107 -3.38 7.04 -5.70
CA PHE A 107 -2.19 7.74 -6.20
C PHE A 107 -2.24 7.95 -7.71
N ASN A 108 -1.83 9.14 -8.14
CA ASN A 108 -1.58 9.43 -9.56
C ASN A 108 -0.11 9.14 -9.89
N TYR A 109 0.16 7.93 -10.38
CA TYR A 109 1.51 7.49 -10.75
C TYR A 109 2.05 8.10 -12.04
N ASP A 110 1.24 8.79 -12.86
CA ASP A 110 1.70 9.37 -14.13
C ASP A 110 2.76 10.47 -13.93
N ARG A 111 2.89 10.95 -12.69
CA ARG A 111 3.93 11.91 -12.27
C ARG A 111 5.28 11.24 -12.01
N TRP A 112 5.32 9.91 -11.91
CA TRP A 112 6.50 9.12 -11.55
C TRP A 112 6.69 7.93 -12.49
N ASN A 113 7.07 8.21 -13.74
CA ASN A 113 7.27 7.19 -14.78
C ASN A 113 8.38 6.16 -14.45
N PHE A 114 9.24 6.47 -13.48
CA PHE A 114 10.31 5.60 -12.98
C PHE A 114 9.86 4.68 -11.82
N VAL A 115 8.62 4.80 -11.34
CA VAL A 115 8.06 3.93 -10.30
C VAL A 115 7.30 2.78 -10.94
N HIS A 116 7.72 1.55 -10.64
CA HIS A 116 7.12 0.32 -11.13
C HIS A 116 5.97 -0.11 -10.22
N LYS A 117 4.73 0.08 -10.68
CA LYS A 117 3.54 -0.40 -9.96
C LYS A 117 3.27 -1.87 -10.28
N LEU A 118 3.04 -2.66 -9.23
CA LEU A 118 2.58 -4.04 -9.33
C LEU A 118 1.10 -4.12 -9.01
N LYS A 119 0.33 -4.65 -9.96
CA LYS A 119 -1.11 -4.84 -9.79
C LYS A 119 -1.38 -5.79 -8.64
N GLN A 120 -2.35 -5.45 -7.80
CA GLN A 120 -2.79 -6.27 -6.69
C GLN A 120 -4.24 -6.68 -6.82
N ASN A 121 -4.55 -7.87 -6.31
CA ASN A 121 -5.93 -8.26 -6.09
C ASN A 121 -6.45 -7.46 -4.90
N GLN A 122 -7.27 -6.45 -5.16
CA GLN A 122 -7.88 -5.60 -4.13
C GLN A 122 -8.92 -6.35 -3.29
N LEU A 123 -9.34 -7.53 -3.75
CA LEU A 123 -10.29 -8.40 -3.07
C LEU A 123 -9.54 -9.60 -2.50
N VAL A 124 -9.66 -9.80 -1.20
CA VAL A 124 -9.22 -11.00 -0.52
C VAL A 124 -10.41 -11.97 -0.47
N ILE A 125 -10.21 -13.20 -0.95
CA ILE A 125 -11.19 -14.26 -0.75
C ILE A 125 -11.06 -14.69 0.71
N TYR A 126 -12.08 -14.38 1.51
CA TYR A 126 -12.15 -14.79 2.90
C TYR A 126 -12.91 -16.13 2.99
N ASP A 127 -12.20 -17.20 3.31
CA ASP A 127 -12.71 -18.56 3.47
C ASP A 127 -12.95 -18.94 4.95
N GLY A 128 -12.61 -18.04 5.88
CA GLY A 128 -12.81 -18.22 7.31
C GLY A 128 -14.27 -18.13 7.76
N LYS A 129 -14.53 -18.49 9.03
CA LYS A 129 -15.85 -18.27 9.65
C LYS A 129 -16.05 -16.79 9.91
N MET A 130 -17.15 -16.24 9.40
CA MET A 130 -17.53 -14.84 9.61
C MET A 130 -17.48 -14.48 11.11
N PRO A 131 -16.71 -13.44 11.50
CA PRO A 131 -16.65 -13.02 12.89
C PRO A 131 -18.03 -12.60 13.39
N PHE A 132 -18.40 -13.03 14.59
CA PHE A 132 -19.75 -12.84 15.15
C PHE A 132 -20.22 -11.37 15.13
N GLY A 133 -19.32 -10.42 15.41
CA GLY A 133 -19.63 -8.98 15.39
C GLY A 133 -19.73 -8.35 13.99
N PHE A 134 -19.32 -9.07 12.95
CA PHE A 134 -19.29 -8.56 11.58
C PHE A 134 -20.57 -8.90 10.78
N PHE A 135 -21.42 -9.79 11.29
CA PHE A 135 -22.66 -10.21 10.63
C PHE A 135 -23.60 -9.05 10.31
N LYS A 136 -23.72 -8.06 11.20
CA LYS A 136 -24.58 -6.90 10.99
C LYS A 136 -24.11 -6.09 9.78
N PHE A 137 -22.83 -5.74 9.74
CA PHE A 137 -22.23 -4.99 8.65
C PHE A 137 -22.24 -5.77 7.33
N TRP A 138 -22.00 -7.09 7.41
CA TRP A 138 -22.12 -7.96 6.24
C TRP A 138 -23.55 -7.97 5.68
N LYS A 139 -24.58 -8.08 6.53
CA LYS A 139 -25.98 -8.06 6.09
C LYS A 139 -26.37 -6.72 5.47
N GLU A 140 -25.90 -5.61 6.02
CA GLU A 140 -26.11 -4.27 5.47
C GLU A 140 -25.45 -4.13 4.08
N ALA A 141 -24.19 -4.54 3.95
CA ALA A 141 -23.48 -4.53 2.68
C ALA A 141 -24.13 -5.46 1.65
N GLU A 142 -24.53 -6.66 2.05
CA GLU A 142 -25.23 -7.65 1.21
C GLU A 142 -26.56 -7.06 0.70
N GLN A 143 -27.33 -6.39 1.55
CA GLN A 143 -28.57 -5.74 1.15
C GLN A 143 -28.35 -4.55 0.21
N GLN A 144 -27.28 -3.77 0.41
CA GLN A 144 -26.96 -2.64 -0.49
C GLN A 144 -26.51 -3.13 -1.87
N LEU A 145 -25.68 -4.16 -1.92
CA LEU A 145 -25.08 -4.67 -3.16
C LEU A 145 -26.03 -5.62 -3.93
N PHE A 146 -26.83 -6.41 -3.22
CA PHE A 146 -27.67 -7.47 -3.81
C PHE A 146 -29.17 -7.31 -3.51
N GLY A 147 -29.57 -6.42 -2.61
CA GLY A 147 -30.98 -6.22 -2.23
C GLY A 147 -31.83 -5.45 -3.26
N GLN A 148 -31.26 -5.02 -4.39
CA GLN A 148 -32.01 -4.39 -5.49
C GLN A 148 -32.56 -5.38 -6.52
N THR A 149 -32.38 -6.69 -6.36
CA THR A 149 -33.04 -7.67 -7.24
C THR A 149 -34.49 -7.90 -6.81
N LYS A 150 -35.35 -6.88 -6.97
CA LYS A 150 -36.75 -7.16 -7.29
C LYS A 150 -36.76 -7.74 -8.70
N ILE A 151 -36.85 -9.06 -8.75
CA ILE A 151 -37.13 -9.86 -9.93
C ILE A 151 -38.39 -9.26 -10.61
N THR A 152 -38.22 -8.43 -11.64
CA THR A 152 -39.19 -8.41 -12.75
C THR A 152 -38.81 -9.58 -13.64
N GLY A 153 -39.72 -10.55 -13.71
CA GLY A 153 -39.46 -11.93 -14.12
C GLY A 153 -38.59 -12.09 -15.36
N PHE A 154 -37.53 -12.88 -15.21
CA PHE A 154 -37.06 -13.77 -16.26
C PHE A 154 -36.70 -15.10 -15.62
N ALA A 155 -37.24 -16.16 -16.22
CA ALA A 155 -37.17 -17.53 -15.73
C ALA A 155 -35.72 -18.00 -15.53
N HIS A 156 -35.46 -18.62 -14.38
CA HIS A 156 -34.30 -19.46 -14.17
C HIS A 156 -34.28 -20.56 -15.22
N LYS A 157 -33.28 -20.54 -16.12
CA LYS A 157 -32.74 -21.78 -16.67
C LYS A 157 -31.47 -22.11 -15.88
N SER A 158 -31.56 -23.19 -15.12
CA SER A 158 -30.44 -23.86 -14.49
C SER A 158 -29.45 -24.30 -15.58
N VAL A 159 -28.21 -23.82 -15.51
CA VAL A 159 -27.10 -24.44 -16.22
C VAL A 159 -26.52 -25.47 -15.25
N VAL A 160 -26.84 -26.73 -15.52
CA VAL A 160 -26.12 -27.89 -15.00
C VAL A 160 -24.80 -27.95 -15.78
N MET A 161 -23.67 -27.92 -15.08
CA MET A 161 -22.38 -28.29 -15.68
C MET A 161 -22.20 -29.79 -15.51
N GLU A 162 -22.16 -30.51 -16.63
CA GLU A 162 -21.39 -31.76 -16.75
C GLU A 162 -19.93 -31.43 -17.09
#